data_AF-A0A2N1UY23-F1
#
_entry.id   AF-A0A2N1UY23-F1
#
_cell.length_a   1.000
_cell.length_b   1.000
_cell.length_c   1.000
_cell.angle_alpha   90.00
_cell.angle_beta   90.00
_cell.angle_gamma   90.00
#
_symmetry.space_group_name_H-M   'P 1'
#
loop_
_entity.id
_entity.type
_entity.pdbx_description
1 polymer ?
#
loop_
_entity_poly.entity_id
_entity_poly.type
_entity_poly.pdbx_seq_one_letter_code
_entity_poly.pdbx_strand_id
1 'polypeptide(L)'
;MTDNQAAGLLSDAMPSAELTEPGAIPLQATQPSMAMSVSPWLRSWRWDGFWMLSGFWVPTLLLLLPLAGAEALILTFTLCFWIGHRVSSLYLAWCVGEYQSVLQARRSYFLGLPLLLLGLVMGFLLCPLSLLPMPRLERIILLALADYAFSLYHFSVQHYGVLSVYRSKLPHGQKDPVLLKWDWWMCLAVSGVFTIVIDLANGELKPFELFGAGFGAMPVTDQSFALLRWGLTALVLLIWGIMLRRYLRQRQGLARILYLSTLCYMTMVSFHVGPLLYFAMVQIQHWFVSLGLTTFMAANSRQPARGWYRPWAWINARAFGPLLVLMLLSIGLTPVLEADYYILGQFNAESLTVKGFLTSFGDSIWLYVFGGLAFFSSFVHYLYDRGVFRFSDPLTRQAALSLLRQPESKRADAEG
;
A
#
# COMPACT_ATOMS: atom_id res chain seq x y z
N MET A 1 0.19 57.90 -39.61
CA MET A 1 0.78 58.72 -40.68
C MET A 1 1.72 57.82 -41.47
N THR A 2 1.44 57.69 -42.77
CA THR A 2 2.30 57.28 -43.92
C THR A 2 2.97 55.90 -43.86
N ASP A 3 2.59 54.90 -44.65
CA ASP A 3 2.63 54.69 -46.12
C ASP A 3 4.00 54.38 -46.76
N ASN A 4 3.93 53.42 -47.69
CA ASN A 4 4.82 53.06 -48.82
C ASN A 4 6.02 52.13 -48.56
N GLN A 5 6.05 50.89 -49.08
CA GLN A 5 6.00 50.36 -50.47
C GLN A 5 7.41 50.16 -51.09
N ALA A 6 7.72 48.89 -51.41
CA ALA A 6 8.47 48.42 -52.59
C ALA A 6 8.49 46.85 -52.49
N ALA A 7 7.76 46.04 -53.26
CA ALA A 7 7.53 45.89 -54.71
C ALA A 7 8.65 45.15 -55.47
N GLY A 8 8.26 44.06 -56.17
CA GLY A 8 9.03 43.35 -57.22
C GLY A 8 8.86 41.82 -57.15
N LEU A 9 7.78 41.20 -57.67
CA LEU A 9 7.36 40.92 -59.07
C LEU A 9 8.00 39.67 -59.71
N LEU A 10 7.10 38.87 -60.34
CA LEU A 10 7.19 37.89 -61.46
C LEU A 10 6.48 36.57 -61.06
N SER A 11 5.16 36.40 -61.28
CA SER A 11 4.34 36.29 -62.51
C SER A 11 4.35 34.90 -63.16
N ASP A 12 3.12 34.49 -63.54
CA ASP A 12 2.71 33.49 -64.55
C ASP A 12 2.60 32.03 -64.09
N ALA A 13 1.50 31.28 -64.28
CA ALA A 13 0.21 31.54 -64.93
C ALA A 13 -0.84 30.51 -64.43
N MET A 14 -2.12 30.90 -64.40
CA MET A 14 -3.28 30.01 -64.27
C MET A 14 -3.56 29.29 -65.61
N PRO A 15 -4.30 28.17 -65.58
CA PRO A 15 -5.61 28.20 -66.21
C PRO A 15 -6.75 27.58 -65.37
N SER A 16 -7.81 28.37 -65.30
CA SER A 16 -9.26 28.06 -65.30
C SER A 16 -9.80 26.62 -65.26
N ALA A 17 -10.69 26.44 -64.27
CA ALA A 17 -12.05 25.86 -64.31
C ALA A 17 -12.27 24.37 -64.67
N GLU A 18 -12.82 23.58 -63.73
CA GLU A 18 -14.20 23.04 -63.80
C GLU A 18 -14.60 22.26 -62.52
N LEU A 19 -15.88 22.37 -62.17
CA LEU A 19 -16.56 21.72 -61.05
C LEU A 19 -16.70 20.21 -61.25
N THR A 20 -16.52 19.42 -60.18
CA THR A 20 -17.19 18.11 -60.01
C THR A 20 -17.17 17.72 -58.52
N GLU A 21 -18.31 17.79 -57.84
CA GLU A 21 -18.55 16.87 -56.71
C GLU A 21 -18.70 15.46 -57.29
N PRO A 22 -18.05 14.46 -56.69
CA PRO A 22 -18.86 13.36 -56.17
C PRO A 22 -18.25 12.69 -54.92
N GLY A 23 -19.12 12.32 -53.97
CA GLY A 23 -18.81 11.24 -53.03
C GLY A 23 -19.13 11.54 -51.58
N ALA A 24 -20.42 11.72 -51.27
CA ALA A 24 -20.92 11.49 -49.93
C ALA A 24 -20.54 10.07 -49.49
N ILE A 25 -19.52 9.96 -48.63
CA ILE A 25 -19.18 8.71 -47.96
C ILE A 25 -20.36 8.38 -47.03
N PRO A 26 -21.02 7.22 -47.17
CA PRO A 26 -22.05 6.85 -46.22
C PRO A 26 -21.37 6.64 -44.86
N LEU A 27 -21.78 7.43 -43.87
CA LEU A 27 -21.58 7.13 -42.46
C LEU A 27 -22.20 5.76 -42.20
N GLN A 28 -21.38 4.72 -42.28
CA GLN A 28 -21.73 3.41 -41.75
C GLN A 28 -22.16 3.64 -40.30
N ALA A 29 -23.43 3.33 -40.05
CA ALA A 29 -23.98 3.25 -38.72
C ALA A 29 -23.03 2.38 -37.89
N THR A 30 -22.28 3.01 -37.00
CA THR A 30 -21.52 2.33 -35.96
C THR A 30 -22.51 1.47 -35.22
N GLN A 31 -22.39 0.16 -35.43
CA GLN A 31 -22.98 -0.87 -34.60
C GLN A 31 -22.82 -0.44 -33.13
N PRO A 32 -23.85 -0.59 -32.28
CA PRO A 32 -23.68 -0.31 -30.87
C PRO A 32 -22.56 -1.20 -30.38
N SER A 33 -21.43 -0.59 -29.99
CA SER A 33 -20.37 -1.30 -29.28
C SER A 33 -21.05 -1.94 -28.10
N MET A 34 -21.21 -3.27 -28.11
CA MET A 34 -21.64 -3.99 -26.94
C MET A 34 -20.67 -3.58 -25.84
N ALA A 35 -21.17 -2.78 -24.89
CA ALA A 35 -20.39 -2.29 -23.78
C ALA A 35 -19.94 -3.53 -23.01
N MET A 36 -18.73 -4.02 -23.32
CA MET A 36 -18.20 -5.22 -22.71
C MET A 36 -18.20 -4.98 -21.20
N SER A 37 -18.95 -5.82 -20.49
CA SER A 37 -19.02 -5.83 -19.04
C SER A 37 -17.61 -5.83 -18.46
N VAL A 38 -17.15 -4.68 -17.99
CA VAL A 38 -15.90 -4.62 -17.26
C VAL A 38 -16.23 -5.16 -15.87
N SER A 39 -15.88 -6.43 -15.63
CA SER A 39 -15.96 -7.06 -14.31
C SER A 39 -15.52 -6.06 -13.21
N PRO A 40 -16.33 -5.87 -12.15
CA PRO A 40 -16.03 -4.91 -11.09
C PRO A 40 -14.86 -5.35 -10.20
N TRP A 41 -14.44 -6.60 -10.31
CA TRP A 41 -13.36 -7.21 -9.54
C TRP A 41 -12.00 -6.87 -10.14
N LEU A 42 -10.96 -6.85 -9.30
CA LEU A 42 -9.60 -6.65 -9.79
C LEU A 42 -9.15 -7.86 -10.61
N ARG A 43 -9.34 -9.06 -10.05
CA ARG A 43 -9.08 -10.33 -10.72
C ARG A 43 -10.32 -11.21 -10.85
N SER A 44 -10.93 -11.55 -9.73
CA SER A 44 -12.16 -12.35 -9.66
C SER A 44 -12.71 -12.23 -8.24
N TRP A 45 -14.00 -12.51 -8.03
CA TRP A 45 -14.59 -12.39 -6.69
C TRP A 45 -13.90 -13.29 -5.65
N ARG A 46 -13.42 -14.48 -6.04
CA ARG A 46 -12.68 -15.39 -5.14
C ARG A 46 -11.31 -14.84 -4.79
N TRP A 47 -10.58 -14.35 -5.79
CA TRP A 47 -9.23 -13.81 -5.58
C TRP A 47 -9.28 -12.51 -4.77
N ASP A 48 -10.18 -11.60 -5.13
CA ASP A 48 -10.42 -10.37 -4.38
C ASP A 48 -10.91 -10.71 -2.97
N GLY A 49 -11.78 -11.70 -2.81
CA GLY A 49 -12.24 -12.22 -1.52
C GLY A 49 -11.11 -12.63 -0.58
N PHE A 50 -10.13 -13.36 -1.10
CA PHE A 50 -8.99 -13.82 -0.32
C PHE A 50 -8.00 -12.69 0.00
N TRP A 51 -7.58 -11.92 -1.01
CA TRP A 51 -6.49 -10.93 -0.85
C TRP A 51 -6.99 -9.55 -0.42
N MET A 52 -7.96 -9.02 -1.17
CA MET A 52 -8.39 -7.62 -1.03
C MET A 52 -9.42 -7.46 0.09
N LEU A 53 -10.33 -8.43 0.24
CA LEU A 53 -11.37 -8.46 1.25
C LEU A 53 -10.97 -9.24 2.50
N SER A 54 -9.67 -9.41 2.72
CA SER A 54 -9.09 -10.08 3.90
C SER A 54 -9.52 -9.45 5.23
N GLY A 55 -9.94 -8.18 5.22
CA GLY A 55 -10.49 -7.51 6.40
C GLY A 55 -11.80 -8.11 6.91
N PHE A 56 -12.49 -8.97 6.15
CA PHE A 56 -13.61 -9.76 6.69
C PHE A 56 -13.15 -11.06 7.33
N TRP A 57 -12.40 -11.88 6.59
CA TRP A 57 -12.11 -13.24 7.04
C TRP A 57 -10.96 -13.29 8.05
N VAL A 58 -9.97 -12.39 8.02
CA VAL A 58 -8.86 -12.38 8.99
C VAL A 58 -9.39 -12.10 10.40
N PRO A 59 -10.15 -11.02 10.67
CA PRO A 59 -10.70 -10.81 12.01
C PRO A 59 -11.64 -11.92 12.45
N THR A 60 -12.50 -12.41 11.54
CA THR A 60 -13.43 -13.50 11.83
C THR A 60 -12.67 -14.77 12.24
N LEU A 61 -11.65 -15.16 11.47
CA LEU A 61 -10.85 -16.34 11.75
C LEU A 61 -10.11 -16.22 13.09
N LEU A 62 -9.47 -15.08 13.35
CA LEU A 62 -8.75 -14.85 14.61
C LEU A 62 -9.68 -14.88 15.83
N LEU A 63 -10.93 -14.42 15.70
CA LEU A 63 -11.92 -14.47 16.77
C LEU A 63 -12.50 -15.88 17.01
N LEU A 64 -12.55 -16.72 15.97
CA LEU A 64 -13.08 -18.09 16.07
C LEU A 64 -12.04 -19.10 16.60
N LEU A 65 -10.76 -18.75 16.57
CA LEU A 65 -9.70 -19.60 17.06
C LEU A 65 -9.52 -19.45 18.59
N PRO A 66 -9.16 -20.53 19.30
CA PRO A 66 -8.59 -20.41 20.64
C PRO A 66 -7.35 -19.50 20.61
N LEU A 67 -7.04 -18.82 21.71
CA LEU A 67 -5.94 -17.85 21.76
C LEU A 67 -4.62 -18.42 21.24
N ALA A 68 -4.23 -19.63 21.67
CA ALA A 68 -3.01 -20.29 21.19
C ALA A 68 -3.03 -20.56 19.66
N GLY A 69 -4.20 -20.86 19.09
CA GLY A 69 -4.37 -21.02 17.65
C GLY A 69 -4.27 -19.70 16.90
N ALA A 70 -4.83 -18.62 17.46
CA ALA A 70 -4.70 -17.28 16.92
C ALA A 70 -3.23 -16.81 16.95
N GLU A 71 -2.52 -17.01 18.06
CA GLU A 71 -1.10 -16.68 18.22
C GLU A 71 -0.23 -17.42 17.20
N ALA A 72 -0.41 -18.73 17.04
CA ALA A 72 0.33 -19.52 16.04
C ALA A 72 0.06 -19.05 14.61
N LEU A 73 -1.17 -18.66 14.29
CA LEU A 73 -1.52 -18.14 12.98
C LEU A 73 -0.91 -16.75 12.73
N ILE A 74 -0.97 -15.87 13.72
CA ILE A 74 -0.36 -14.53 13.68
C ILE A 74 1.14 -14.67 13.44
N LEU A 75 1.81 -15.56 14.19
CA LEU A 75 3.22 -15.85 14.01
C LEU A 75 3.52 -16.36 12.60
N THR A 76 2.70 -17.29 12.10
CA THR A 76 2.87 -17.85 10.75
C THR A 76 2.76 -16.77 9.68
N PHE A 77 1.78 -15.88 9.79
CA PHE A 77 1.62 -14.76 8.85
C PHE A 77 2.72 -13.71 9.00
N THR A 78 3.15 -13.45 10.22
CA THR A 78 4.28 -12.57 10.53
C THR A 78 5.55 -13.06 9.82
N LEU A 79 5.93 -14.33 10.04
CA LEU A 79 7.09 -14.94 9.41
C LEU A 79 6.99 -14.96 7.88
N CYS A 80 5.82 -15.35 7.34
CA CYS A 80 5.65 -15.53 5.90
C CYS A 80 5.48 -14.20 5.14
N PHE A 81 4.86 -13.18 5.74
CA PHE A 81 4.29 -12.06 4.98
C PHE A 81 4.68 -10.67 5.49
N TRP A 82 5.18 -10.52 6.72
CA TRP A 82 5.59 -9.19 7.20
C TRP A 82 6.73 -8.64 6.36
N ILE A 83 7.92 -9.21 6.44
CA ILE A 83 9.04 -8.62 5.70
C ILE A 83 8.83 -8.75 4.18
N GLY A 84 8.10 -9.78 3.75
CA GLY A 84 7.66 -9.95 2.37
C GLY A 84 6.82 -8.78 1.82
N HIS A 85 5.83 -8.27 2.57
CA HIS A 85 5.07 -7.10 2.10
C HIS A 85 5.94 -5.84 2.09
N ARG A 86 6.84 -5.68 3.05
CA ARG A 86 7.73 -4.52 3.14
C ARG A 86 8.60 -4.38 1.88
N VAL A 87 9.04 -5.50 1.31
CA VAL A 87 9.85 -5.52 0.08
C VAL A 87 9.02 -5.68 -1.20
N SER A 88 7.69 -5.72 -1.13
CA SER A 88 6.82 -6.02 -2.28
C SER A 88 6.88 -4.94 -3.36
N SER A 89 6.85 -3.66 -2.99
CA SER A 89 6.98 -2.55 -3.93
C SER A 89 8.39 -2.38 -4.47
N LEU A 90 9.41 -2.77 -3.68
CA LEU A 90 10.78 -2.93 -4.18
C LEU A 90 10.83 -4.01 -5.26
N TYR A 91 10.17 -5.15 -5.04
CA TYR A 91 10.04 -6.21 -6.04
C TYR A 91 9.34 -5.71 -7.30
N LEU A 92 8.23 -4.98 -7.20
CA LEU A 92 7.58 -4.39 -8.37
C LEU A 92 8.52 -3.49 -9.16
N ALA A 93 9.23 -2.59 -8.49
CA ALA A 93 10.12 -1.66 -9.16
C ALA A 93 11.24 -2.39 -9.93
N TRP A 94 11.88 -3.39 -9.32
CA TRP A 94 13.12 -4.00 -9.84
C TRP A 94 12.94 -5.32 -10.57
N CYS A 95 11.84 -6.03 -10.37
CA CYS A 95 11.61 -7.37 -10.89
C CYS A 95 10.47 -7.42 -11.93
N VAL A 96 9.80 -6.30 -12.20
CA VAL A 96 8.72 -6.21 -13.20
C VAL A 96 9.13 -5.26 -14.32
N GLY A 97 9.12 -5.77 -15.57
CA GLY A 97 9.70 -5.07 -16.73
C GLY A 97 9.03 -3.72 -17.01
N GLU A 98 7.73 -3.62 -16.79
CA GLU A 98 6.93 -2.41 -17.00
C GLU A 98 7.44 -1.20 -16.20
N TYR A 99 8.10 -1.42 -15.05
CA TYR A 99 8.68 -0.35 -14.24
C TYR A 99 10.09 0.06 -14.67
N GLN A 100 10.71 -0.60 -15.65
CA GLN A 100 12.07 -0.28 -16.10
C GLN A 100 12.20 1.19 -16.56
N SER A 101 11.25 1.69 -17.36
CA SER A 101 11.26 3.08 -17.83
C SER A 101 11.07 4.07 -16.67
N VAL A 102 10.25 3.71 -15.69
CA VAL A 102 10.00 4.49 -14.47
C VAL A 102 11.29 4.61 -13.65
N LEU A 103 11.96 3.48 -13.40
CA LEU A 103 13.26 3.44 -12.72
C LEU A 103 14.31 4.30 -13.42
N GLN A 104 14.41 4.19 -14.75
CA GLN A 104 15.38 4.93 -15.55
C GLN A 104 15.13 6.44 -15.51
N ALA A 105 13.87 6.87 -15.60
CA ALA A 105 13.49 8.27 -15.56
C ALA A 105 13.56 8.89 -14.15
N ARG A 106 13.56 8.06 -13.10
CA ARG A 106 13.50 8.47 -11.69
C ARG A 106 14.59 7.84 -10.84
N ARG A 107 15.79 7.65 -11.39
CA ARG A 107 16.93 7.02 -10.68
C ARG A 107 17.23 7.67 -9.33
N SER A 108 17.17 8.99 -9.24
CA SER A 108 17.37 9.71 -7.96
C SER A 108 16.34 9.32 -6.91
N TYR A 109 15.09 9.05 -7.31
CA TYR A 109 14.03 8.62 -6.39
C TYR A 109 14.23 7.16 -5.93
N PHE A 110 14.56 6.25 -6.84
CA PHE A 110 14.64 4.82 -6.53
C PHE A 110 16.01 4.36 -6.01
N LEU A 111 17.08 5.14 -6.24
CA LEU A 111 18.43 4.83 -5.74
C LEU A 111 18.96 5.92 -4.81
N GLY A 112 18.90 7.19 -5.25
CA GLY A 112 19.46 8.31 -4.49
C GLY A 112 18.78 8.50 -3.14
N LEU A 113 17.44 8.55 -3.10
CA LEU A 113 16.69 8.75 -1.87
C LEU A 113 16.85 7.58 -0.88
N PRO A 114 16.79 6.29 -1.27
CA PRO A 114 17.13 5.19 -0.36
C PRO A 114 18.55 5.29 0.20
N LEU A 115 19.56 5.60 -0.62
CA LEU A 115 20.94 5.73 -0.12
C LEU A 115 21.07 6.90 0.88
N LEU A 116 20.39 8.02 0.62
CA LEU A 116 20.32 9.14 1.55
C LEU A 116 19.62 8.72 2.85
N LEU A 117 18.47 8.04 2.78
CA LEU A 117 17.73 7.56 3.94
C LEU A 117 18.58 6.60 4.79
N LEU A 118 19.30 5.67 4.15
CA LEU A 118 20.22 4.79 4.85
C LEU A 118 21.29 5.59 5.60
N GLY A 119 21.92 6.55 4.93
CA GLY A 119 22.93 7.42 5.54
C GLY A 119 22.38 8.25 6.71
N LEU A 120 21.16 8.77 6.59
CA LEU A 120 20.50 9.55 7.65
C LEU A 120 20.13 8.69 8.86
N VAL A 121 19.51 7.52 8.64
CA VAL A 121 19.11 6.61 9.72
C VAL A 121 20.34 6.07 10.45
N MET A 122 21.34 5.56 9.71
CA MET A 122 22.57 5.05 10.30
C MET A 122 23.38 6.14 10.96
N GLY A 123 23.52 7.30 10.31
CA GLY A 123 24.20 8.45 10.85
C GLY A 123 23.58 8.91 12.16
N PHE A 124 22.25 9.04 12.21
CA PHE A 124 21.53 9.42 13.44
C PHE A 124 21.71 8.39 14.55
N LEU A 125 21.51 7.10 14.26
CA LEU A 125 21.55 6.05 15.28
C LEU A 125 22.97 5.78 15.81
N LEU A 126 23.98 5.85 14.94
CA LEU A 126 25.37 5.52 15.26
C LEU A 126 26.21 6.74 15.65
N CYS A 127 25.68 7.97 15.56
CA CYS A 127 26.39 9.19 15.95
C CYS A 127 26.94 9.09 17.38
N PRO A 128 28.22 9.39 17.65
CA PRO A 128 28.75 9.33 19.01
C PRO A 128 28.08 10.37 19.92
N LEU A 129 28.02 10.08 21.22
CA LEU A 129 27.42 10.96 22.23
C LEU A 129 28.07 12.35 22.29
N SER A 130 29.34 12.47 21.89
CA SER A 130 30.07 13.73 21.81
C SER A 130 29.54 14.69 20.75
N LEU A 131 28.91 14.17 19.69
CA LEU A 131 28.35 14.97 18.60
C LEU A 131 26.83 15.11 18.71
N LEU A 132 26.15 14.09 19.22
CA LEU A 132 24.72 14.09 19.49
C LEU A 132 24.48 13.62 20.93
N PRO A 133 24.26 14.53 21.90
CA PRO A 133 24.11 14.22 23.32
C PRO A 133 22.72 13.64 23.62
N MET A 134 22.37 12.57 22.92
CA MET A 134 21.13 11.81 23.05
C MET A 134 21.49 10.32 23.10
N PRO A 135 21.12 9.58 24.15
CA PRO A 135 21.29 8.13 24.23
C PRO A 135 20.73 7.37 23.03
N ARG A 136 21.35 6.23 22.66
CA ARG A 136 20.89 5.45 21.50
C ARG A 136 19.46 4.94 21.64
N LEU A 137 19.04 4.59 22.85
CA LEU A 137 17.67 4.14 23.11
C LEU A 137 16.65 5.23 22.79
N GLU A 138 16.89 6.47 23.21
CA GLU A 138 16.04 7.63 22.86
C GLU A 138 15.95 7.81 21.35
N ARG A 139 17.07 7.66 20.63
CA ARG A 139 17.09 7.73 19.17
C ARG A 139 16.24 6.63 18.52
N ILE A 140 16.31 5.41 19.03
CA ILE A 140 15.46 4.30 18.57
C ILE A 140 13.99 4.63 18.81
N ILE A 141 13.64 5.15 19.99
CA ILE A 141 12.25 5.51 20.30
C ILE A 141 11.77 6.64 19.37
N LEU A 142 12.60 7.63 19.04
CA LEU A 142 12.25 8.67 18.06
C LEU A 142 12.06 8.12 16.65
N LEU A 143 12.91 7.17 16.21
CA LEU A 143 12.73 6.48 14.94
C LEU A 143 11.46 5.63 14.94
N ALA A 144 11.14 4.95 16.04
CA ALA A 144 9.91 4.19 16.21
C ALA A 144 8.67 5.09 16.17
N LEU A 145 8.72 6.28 16.79
CA LEU A 145 7.63 7.26 16.71
C LEU A 145 7.41 7.75 15.27
N ALA A 146 8.51 8.04 14.56
CA ALA A 146 8.44 8.42 13.16
C ALA A 146 7.87 7.28 12.32
N ASP A 147 8.36 6.06 12.50
CA ASP A 147 7.88 4.86 11.80
C ASP A 147 6.40 4.62 12.05
N TYR A 148 5.95 4.70 13.31
CA TYR A 148 4.54 4.61 13.69
C TYR A 148 3.69 5.64 12.94
N ALA A 149 4.07 6.92 12.96
CA ALA A 149 3.32 7.97 12.27
C ALA A 149 3.28 7.75 10.74
N PHE A 150 4.41 7.35 10.14
CA PHE A 150 4.46 7.04 8.70
C PHE A 150 3.65 5.80 8.35
N SER A 151 3.66 4.77 9.20
CA SER A 151 2.90 3.52 9.04
C SER A 151 1.40 3.79 8.98
N LEU A 152 0.86 4.54 9.93
CA LEU A 152 -0.58 4.88 9.95
C LEU A 152 -1.00 5.67 8.72
N TYR A 153 -0.22 6.69 8.36
CA TYR A 153 -0.46 7.46 7.16
C TYR A 153 -0.35 6.58 5.90
N HIS A 154 0.63 5.67 5.86
CA HIS A 154 0.84 4.73 4.77
C HIS A 154 -0.36 3.79 4.59
N PHE A 155 -0.92 3.23 5.67
CA PHE A 155 -2.13 2.40 5.59
C PHE A 155 -3.30 3.17 5.00
N SER A 156 -3.55 4.39 5.48
CA SER A 156 -4.60 5.26 4.93
C SER A 156 -4.42 5.50 3.43
N VAL A 157 -3.20 5.78 2.99
CA VAL A 157 -2.89 5.96 1.56
C VAL A 157 -3.09 4.68 0.76
N GLN A 158 -2.67 3.52 1.28
CA GLN A 158 -2.86 2.24 0.61
C GLN A 158 -4.35 1.94 0.40
N HIS A 159 -5.18 2.05 1.44
CA HIS A 159 -6.61 1.80 1.31
C HIS A 159 -7.28 2.75 0.32
N TYR A 160 -6.90 4.02 0.33
CA TYR A 160 -7.35 4.99 -0.66
C TYR A 160 -6.91 4.62 -2.08
N GLY A 161 -5.68 4.11 -2.22
CA GLY A 161 -5.16 3.56 -3.46
C GLY A 161 -5.99 2.39 -3.99
N VAL A 162 -6.34 1.44 -3.13
CA VAL A 162 -7.20 0.30 -3.51
C VAL A 162 -8.61 0.74 -3.92
N LEU A 163 -9.24 1.65 -3.16
CA LEU A 163 -10.51 2.25 -3.57
C LEU A 163 -10.40 2.94 -4.94
N SER A 164 -9.27 3.56 -5.23
CA SER A 164 -8.97 4.18 -6.52
C SER A 164 -8.82 3.15 -7.65
N VAL A 165 -8.23 1.98 -7.36
CA VAL A 165 -8.16 0.86 -8.31
C VAL A 165 -9.56 0.37 -8.65
N TYR A 166 -10.42 0.11 -7.66
CA TYR A 166 -11.81 -0.29 -7.93
C TYR A 166 -12.62 0.79 -8.64
N ARG A 167 -12.39 2.06 -8.30
CA ARG A 167 -12.98 3.20 -8.99
C ARG A 167 -12.64 3.23 -10.48
N SER A 168 -11.42 2.82 -10.86
CA SER A 168 -10.99 2.76 -12.26
C SER A 168 -11.71 1.70 -13.09
N LYS A 169 -12.40 0.75 -12.44
CA LYS A 169 -13.21 -0.30 -13.08
C LYS A 169 -14.65 0.15 -13.37
N LEU A 170 -15.07 1.32 -12.89
CA LEU A 170 -16.42 1.84 -13.13
C LEU A 170 -16.55 2.32 -14.60
N PRO A 171 -17.69 2.08 -15.28
CA PRO A 171 -17.87 2.37 -16.71
C PRO A 171 -17.55 3.81 -17.14
N HIS A 172 -17.75 4.80 -16.27
CA HIS A 172 -17.47 6.21 -16.55
C HIS A 172 -16.33 6.79 -15.69
N GLY A 173 -15.72 5.95 -14.84
CA GLY A 173 -14.95 6.40 -13.69
C GLY A 173 -15.80 7.20 -12.69
N GLN A 174 -15.39 7.26 -11.42
CA GLN A 174 -15.97 8.23 -10.48
C GLN A 174 -15.08 9.48 -10.43
N LYS A 175 -15.69 10.65 -10.58
CA LYS A 175 -15.02 11.96 -10.57
C LYS A 175 -15.63 12.95 -9.57
N ASP A 176 -16.69 12.59 -8.84
CA ASP A 176 -17.30 13.40 -7.78
C ASP A 176 -16.24 13.77 -6.71
N PRO A 177 -15.77 15.03 -6.67
CA PRO A 177 -14.68 15.42 -5.78
C PRO A 177 -15.08 15.31 -4.31
N VAL A 178 -16.37 15.44 -4.00
CA VAL A 178 -16.87 15.30 -2.65
C VAL A 178 -16.76 13.84 -2.22
N LEU A 179 -17.15 12.88 -3.06
CA LEU A 179 -17.00 11.46 -2.75
C LEU A 179 -15.53 11.06 -2.61
N LEU A 180 -14.65 11.58 -3.46
CA LEU A 180 -13.21 11.35 -3.36
C LEU A 180 -12.63 11.85 -2.03
N LYS A 181 -13.12 13.01 -1.55
CA LYS A 181 -12.74 13.56 -0.25
C LYS A 181 -13.26 12.68 0.90
N TRP A 182 -14.48 12.14 0.79
CA TRP A 182 -15.02 11.21 1.79
C TRP A 182 -14.25 9.89 1.85
N ASP A 183 -13.86 9.31 0.71
CA ASP A 183 -13.00 8.13 0.67
C ASP A 183 -11.68 8.38 1.41
N TRP A 184 -11.05 9.54 1.15
CA TRP A 184 -9.80 9.91 1.81
C TRP A 184 -9.96 10.06 3.32
N TRP A 185 -10.95 10.83 3.78
CA TRP A 185 -11.21 10.99 5.21
C TRP A 185 -11.53 9.68 5.89
N MET A 186 -12.28 8.80 5.23
CA MET A 186 -12.61 7.50 5.79
C MET A 186 -11.36 6.64 5.98
N CYS A 187 -10.50 6.54 4.96
CA CYS A 187 -9.24 5.81 5.07
C CYS A 187 -8.30 6.42 6.12
N LEU A 188 -8.28 7.74 6.27
CA LEU A 188 -7.51 8.43 7.32
C LEU A 188 -8.06 8.16 8.72
N ALA A 189 -9.39 8.13 8.87
CA ALA A 189 -10.04 7.89 10.15
C ALA A 189 -9.83 6.45 10.63
N VAL A 190 -10.15 5.45 9.78
CA VAL A 190 -10.10 4.04 10.16
C VAL A 190 -8.69 3.52 10.44
N SER A 191 -7.72 3.88 9.60
CA SER A 191 -6.36 3.35 9.69
C SER A 191 -5.38 4.28 10.40
N GLY A 192 -5.80 5.51 10.74
CA GLY A 192 -4.95 6.50 11.40
C GLY A 192 -5.56 6.97 12.71
N VAL A 193 -6.59 7.83 12.64
CA VAL A 193 -7.12 8.52 13.82
C VAL A 193 -7.65 7.56 14.88
N PHE A 194 -8.49 6.60 14.50
CA PHE A 194 -9.06 5.66 15.46
C PHE A 194 -8.01 4.71 16.04
N THR A 195 -6.98 4.39 15.27
CA THR A 195 -5.82 3.61 15.75
C THR A 195 -5.08 4.37 16.83
N ILE A 196 -4.71 5.64 16.60
CA ILE A 196 -4.04 6.48 17.61
C ILE A 196 -4.87 6.58 18.89
N VAL A 197 -6.17 6.81 18.77
CA VAL A 197 -7.07 6.93 19.94
C VAL A 197 -7.08 5.65 20.76
N ILE A 198 -7.12 4.48 20.11
CA ILE A 198 -7.13 3.18 20.79
C ILE A 198 -5.75 2.85 21.37
N ASP A 199 -4.66 3.10 20.65
CA ASP A 199 -3.29 2.88 21.12
C ASP A 199 -2.96 3.75 22.34
N LEU A 200 -3.42 5.02 22.34
CA LEU A 200 -3.32 5.91 23.49
C LEU A 200 -4.09 5.37 24.70
N ALA A 201 -5.30 4.85 24.48
CA ALA A 201 -6.14 4.32 25.55
C ALA A 201 -5.64 2.96 26.08
N ASN A 202 -5.01 2.15 25.24
CA ASN A 202 -4.34 0.90 25.62
C ASN A 202 -2.97 1.13 26.28
N GLY A 203 -2.41 2.33 26.17
CA GLY A 203 -1.10 2.67 26.72
C GLY A 203 0.09 2.19 25.87
N GLU A 204 -0.13 1.84 24.60
CA GLU A 204 0.91 1.41 23.67
C GLU A 204 1.96 2.51 23.42
N LEU A 205 1.55 3.77 23.57
CA LEU A 205 2.40 4.96 23.41
C LEU A 205 3.17 5.33 24.70
N LYS A 206 3.10 4.53 25.77
CA LYS A 206 3.81 4.77 27.03
C LYS A 206 5.33 4.97 26.90
N PRO A 207 6.07 4.26 26.01
CA PRO A 207 7.50 4.50 25.84
C PRO A 207 7.88 5.95 25.48
N PHE A 208 6.94 6.73 24.94
CA PHE A 208 7.15 8.13 24.60
C PHE A 208 7.09 9.09 25.80
N GLU A 209 6.66 8.64 26.99
CA GLU A 209 6.73 9.41 28.24
C GLU A 209 8.15 9.83 28.60
N LEU A 210 9.16 9.13 28.06
CA LEU A 210 10.58 9.49 28.17
C LEU A 210 10.86 10.94 27.70
N PHE A 211 10.06 11.46 26.77
CA PHE A 211 10.20 12.82 26.24
C PHE A 211 9.29 13.84 26.93
N GLY A 212 8.53 13.42 27.96
CA GLY A 212 7.70 14.26 28.80
C GLY A 212 6.33 13.65 29.09
N ALA A 213 5.74 14.02 30.23
CA ALA A 213 4.47 13.47 30.72
C ALA A 213 3.26 13.68 29.77
N GLY A 214 3.37 14.60 28.80
CA GLY A 214 2.34 14.86 27.79
C GLY A 214 2.42 13.99 26.53
N PHE A 215 3.48 13.18 26.37
CA PHE A 215 3.71 12.34 25.19
C PHE A 215 3.22 10.89 25.35
N GLY A 216 2.63 10.55 26.49
CA GLY A 216 2.33 9.18 26.92
C GLY A 216 0.90 8.67 26.74
N ALA A 217 0.60 7.63 27.53
CA ALA A 217 -0.70 6.97 27.58
C ALA A 217 -1.80 7.93 28.09
N MET A 218 -3.03 7.76 27.60
CA MET A 218 -4.18 8.48 28.12
C MET A 218 -4.61 7.82 29.45
N PRO A 219 -4.72 8.56 30.57
CA PRO A 219 -5.24 8.00 31.81
C PRO A 219 -6.76 7.78 31.65
N VAL A 220 -7.16 6.55 31.30
CA VAL A 220 -8.56 6.18 31.09
C VAL A 220 -8.94 5.10 32.11
N THR A 221 -10.06 5.28 32.81
CA THR A 221 -10.64 4.23 33.65
C THR A 221 -11.25 3.13 32.79
N ASP A 222 -11.39 1.90 33.31
CA ASP A 222 -12.04 0.80 32.56
C ASP A 222 -13.43 1.17 32.03
N GLN A 223 -14.21 1.92 32.83
CA GLN A 223 -15.53 2.40 32.45
C GLN A 223 -15.45 3.43 31.32
N SER A 224 -14.57 4.43 31.44
CA SER A 224 -14.35 5.42 30.39
C SER A 224 -13.84 4.77 29.10
N PHE A 225 -13.03 3.72 29.21
CA PHE A 225 -12.49 3.01 28.05
C PHE A 225 -13.56 2.16 27.37
N ALA A 226 -14.43 1.49 28.14
CA ALA A 226 -15.60 0.80 27.60
C ALA A 226 -16.53 1.78 26.84
N LEU A 227 -16.82 2.95 27.43
CA LEU A 227 -17.61 4.00 26.78
C LEU A 227 -16.95 4.50 25.49
N LEU A 228 -15.64 4.68 25.48
CA LEU A 228 -14.88 5.07 24.29
C LEU A 228 -15.04 4.03 23.17
N ARG A 229 -14.84 2.74 23.46
CA ARG A 229 -14.97 1.65 22.48
C ARG A 229 -16.38 1.62 21.85
N TRP A 230 -17.42 1.67 22.68
CA TRP A 230 -18.80 1.70 22.19
C TRP A 230 -19.14 2.97 21.40
N GLY A 231 -18.64 4.13 21.85
CA GLY A 231 -18.80 5.40 21.14
C GLY A 231 -18.14 5.37 19.76
N LEU A 232 -16.92 4.85 19.66
CA LEU A 232 -16.21 4.67 18.39
C LEU A 232 -16.93 3.65 17.48
N THR A 233 -17.43 2.53 18.03
CA THR A 233 -18.25 1.59 17.25
C THR A 233 -19.49 2.26 16.66
N ALA A 234 -20.24 3.03 17.47
CA ALA A 234 -21.43 3.75 17.00
C ALA A 234 -21.08 4.78 15.93
N LEU A 235 -19.97 5.50 16.09
CA LEU A 235 -19.47 6.46 15.11
C LEU A 235 -19.10 5.80 13.78
N VAL A 236 -18.39 4.66 13.81
CA VAL A 236 -18.04 3.91 12.60
C VAL A 236 -19.30 3.39 11.91
N LEU A 237 -20.29 2.85 12.65
CA LEU A 237 -21.56 2.40 12.08
C LEU A 237 -22.30 3.54 11.38
N LEU A 238 -22.36 4.73 11.99
CA LEU A 238 -22.99 5.90 11.40
C LEU A 238 -22.30 6.32 10.10
N ILE A 239 -20.97 6.47 10.12
CA ILE A 239 -20.18 6.87 8.94
C ILE A 239 -20.32 5.81 7.84
N TRP A 240 -20.25 4.53 8.20
CA TRP A 240 -20.39 3.41 7.27
C TRP A 240 -21.77 3.43 6.61
N GLY A 241 -22.86 3.62 7.36
CA GLY A 241 -24.21 3.71 6.81
C GLY A 241 -24.39 4.88 5.84
N ILE A 242 -23.84 6.06 6.17
CA ILE A 242 -23.86 7.24 5.29
C ILE A 242 -23.11 6.94 3.98
N MET A 243 -21.92 6.35 4.08
CA MET A 243 -21.08 6.00 2.93
C MET A 243 -21.73 4.94 2.05
N LEU A 244 -22.30 3.88 2.64
CA LEU A 244 -23.03 2.84 1.91
C LEU A 244 -24.20 3.43 1.14
N ARG A 245 -25.03 4.26 1.78
CA ARG A 245 -26.17 4.92 1.12
C ARG A 245 -25.69 5.75 -0.08
N ARG A 246 -24.57 6.45 0.06
CA ARG A 246 -23.98 7.25 -1.02
C ARG A 246 -23.41 6.37 -2.14
N TYR A 247 -22.69 5.31 -1.80
CA TYR A 247 -22.12 4.37 -2.76
C TYR A 247 -23.20 3.66 -3.58
N LEU A 248 -24.30 3.26 -2.93
CA LEU A 248 -25.46 2.65 -3.59
C LEU A 248 -26.15 3.64 -4.54
N ARG A 249 -26.43 4.87 -4.07
CA ARG A 249 -27.03 5.94 -4.89
C ARG A 249 -26.19 6.29 -6.11
N GLN A 250 -24.87 6.31 -5.96
CA GLN A 250 -23.95 6.63 -7.04
C GLN A 250 -23.46 5.39 -7.82
N ARG A 251 -24.03 4.20 -7.57
CA ARG A 251 -23.69 2.94 -8.29
C ARG A 251 -22.17 2.64 -8.32
N GLN A 252 -21.51 2.71 -7.15
CA GLN A 252 -20.04 2.61 -7.04
C GLN A 252 -19.44 1.19 -7.20
N GLY A 253 -20.23 0.20 -7.62
CA GLY A 253 -19.78 -1.18 -7.85
C GLY A 253 -19.63 -2.00 -6.56
N LEU A 254 -19.96 -3.29 -6.65
CA LEU A 254 -19.99 -4.19 -5.49
C LEU A 254 -18.61 -4.37 -4.85
N ALA A 255 -17.55 -4.61 -5.64
CA ALA A 255 -16.20 -4.83 -5.12
C ALA A 255 -15.70 -3.65 -4.26
N ARG A 256 -15.97 -2.41 -4.70
CA ARG A 256 -15.62 -1.20 -3.94
C ARG A 256 -16.43 -1.05 -2.66
N ILE A 257 -17.74 -1.34 -2.72
CA ILE A 257 -18.62 -1.36 -1.54
C ILE A 257 -18.10 -2.36 -0.50
N LEU A 258 -17.77 -3.58 -0.95
CA LEU A 258 -17.24 -4.62 -0.08
C LEU A 258 -15.89 -4.24 0.50
N TYR A 259 -14.97 -3.68 -0.29
CA TYR A 259 -13.68 -3.26 0.22
C TYR A 259 -13.82 -2.20 1.31
N LEU A 260 -14.61 -1.14 1.08
CA LEU A 260 -14.91 -0.14 2.11
C LEU A 260 -15.47 -0.79 3.38
N SER A 261 -16.39 -1.74 3.20
CA SER A 261 -17.06 -2.44 4.29
C SER A 261 -16.11 -3.31 5.11
N THR A 262 -15.08 -3.90 4.48
CA THR A 262 -14.04 -4.64 5.21
C THR A 262 -13.27 -3.73 6.16
N LEU A 263 -12.98 -2.47 5.75
CA LEU A 263 -12.26 -1.51 6.58
C LEU A 263 -13.10 -1.13 7.81
N CYS A 264 -14.39 -0.84 7.61
CA CYS A 264 -15.31 -0.55 8.70
C CYS A 264 -15.43 -1.73 9.67
N TYR A 265 -15.67 -2.93 9.14
CA TYR A 265 -15.84 -4.14 9.94
C TYR A 265 -14.58 -4.44 10.77
N MET A 266 -13.41 -4.48 10.12
CA MET A 266 -12.13 -4.72 10.79
C MET A 266 -11.88 -3.69 11.88
N THR A 267 -12.10 -2.39 11.59
CA THR A 267 -11.91 -1.31 12.57
C THR A 267 -12.82 -1.46 13.78
N MET A 268 -14.11 -1.77 13.58
CA MET A 268 -15.03 -1.98 14.69
C MET A 268 -14.64 -3.17 15.55
N VAL A 269 -14.26 -4.29 14.94
CA VAL A 269 -13.78 -5.47 15.67
C VAL A 269 -12.53 -5.13 16.47
N SER A 270 -11.61 -4.37 15.86
CA SER A 270 -10.33 -3.98 16.46
C SER A 270 -10.50 -3.24 17.80
N PHE A 271 -11.60 -2.49 17.98
CA PHE A 271 -11.88 -1.78 19.23
C PHE A 271 -12.14 -2.73 20.40
N HIS A 272 -12.56 -3.96 20.16
CA HIS A 272 -13.05 -4.88 21.20
C HIS A 272 -12.12 -6.06 21.49
N VAL A 273 -10.94 -6.08 20.87
CA VAL A 273 -9.95 -7.15 21.07
C VAL A 273 -8.71 -6.63 21.81
N GLY A 274 -7.94 -7.55 22.40
CA GLY A 274 -6.68 -7.19 23.06
C GLY A 274 -5.60 -6.72 22.07
N PRO A 275 -4.54 -6.06 22.56
CA PRO A 275 -3.52 -5.40 21.71
C PRO A 275 -2.90 -6.29 20.63
N LEU A 276 -2.60 -7.56 20.95
CA LEU A 276 -2.02 -8.50 19.99
C LEU A 276 -2.96 -8.77 18.80
N LEU A 277 -4.23 -9.07 19.08
CA LEU A 277 -5.23 -9.32 18.05
C LEU A 277 -5.55 -8.04 17.27
N TYR A 278 -5.60 -6.90 17.97
CA TYR A 278 -5.76 -5.58 17.38
C TYR A 278 -4.67 -5.31 16.32
N PHE A 279 -3.40 -5.42 16.72
CA PHE A 279 -2.25 -5.26 15.84
C PHE A 279 -2.32 -6.24 14.67
N ALA A 280 -2.53 -7.53 14.95
CA ALA A 280 -2.59 -8.56 13.93
C ALA A 280 -3.66 -8.29 12.86
N MET A 281 -4.88 -7.93 13.26
CA MET A 281 -5.99 -7.70 12.32
C MET A 281 -5.68 -6.58 11.32
N VAL A 282 -5.19 -5.44 11.81
CA VAL A 282 -4.87 -4.27 10.98
C VAL A 282 -3.69 -4.59 10.05
N GLN A 283 -2.64 -5.21 10.60
CA GLN A 283 -1.41 -5.48 9.88
C GLN A 283 -1.58 -6.57 8.82
N ILE A 284 -2.14 -7.73 9.18
CA ILE A 284 -2.27 -8.87 8.25
C ILE A 284 -3.10 -8.49 7.03
N GLN A 285 -4.20 -7.74 7.23
CA GLN A 285 -5.02 -7.25 6.12
C GLN A 285 -4.19 -6.40 5.14
N HIS A 286 -3.40 -5.47 5.68
CA HIS A 286 -2.52 -4.60 4.91
C HIS A 286 -1.48 -5.42 4.11
N TRP A 287 -0.87 -6.43 4.73
CA TRP A 287 0.09 -7.32 4.09
C TRP A 287 -0.52 -8.11 2.94
N PHE A 288 -1.71 -8.69 3.15
CA PHE A 288 -2.42 -9.48 2.14
C PHE A 288 -2.80 -8.63 0.94
N VAL A 289 -3.29 -7.41 1.14
CA VAL A 289 -3.58 -6.48 0.04
C VAL A 289 -2.32 -6.19 -0.78
N SER A 290 -1.21 -5.85 -0.12
CA SER A 290 0.06 -5.49 -0.77
C SER A 290 0.66 -6.68 -1.55
N LEU A 291 0.72 -7.86 -0.94
CA LEU A 291 1.22 -9.09 -1.56
C LEU A 291 0.30 -9.56 -2.69
N GLY A 292 -1.01 -9.49 -2.50
CA GLY A 292 -2.00 -9.79 -3.53
C GLY A 292 -1.79 -8.90 -4.76
N LEU A 293 -1.73 -7.58 -4.57
CA LEU A 293 -1.48 -6.64 -5.66
C LEU A 293 -0.14 -6.90 -6.35
N THR A 294 0.92 -7.08 -5.59
CA THR A 294 2.27 -7.31 -6.12
C THR A 294 2.32 -8.59 -6.95
N THR A 295 1.81 -9.69 -6.42
CA THR A 295 1.80 -10.99 -7.11
C THR A 295 0.93 -10.96 -8.37
N PHE A 296 -0.23 -10.28 -8.31
CA PHE A 296 -1.10 -10.10 -9.46
C PHE A 296 -0.45 -9.25 -10.55
N MET A 297 0.16 -8.13 -10.18
CA MET A 297 0.82 -7.23 -11.12
C MET A 297 2.05 -7.89 -11.74
N ALA A 298 2.89 -8.55 -10.95
CA ALA A 298 4.03 -9.31 -11.45
C ALA A 298 3.60 -10.40 -12.44
N ALA A 299 2.56 -11.17 -12.12
CA ALA A 299 2.03 -12.21 -13.01
C ALA A 299 1.41 -11.68 -14.32
N ASN A 300 1.06 -10.39 -14.36
CA ASN A 300 0.56 -9.73 -15.56
C ASN A 300 1.64 -9.02 -16.38
N SER A 301 2.91 -9.09 -15.95
CA SER A 301 4.04 -8.56 -16.71
C SER A 301 4.17 -9.24 -18.07
N ARG A 302 4.34 -8.45 -19.13
CA ARG A 302 4.45 -8.92 -20.52
C ARG A 302 5.60 -8.31 -21.29
N GLN A 303 6.31 -7.34 -20.71
CA GLN A 303 7.45 -6.75 -21.41
C GLN A 303 8.50 -7.83 -21.74
N PRO A 304 9.05 -7.81 -22.98
CA PRO A 304 10.11 -8.74 -23.37
C PRO A 304 11.30 -8.61 -22.42
N ALA A 305 11.55 -9.68 -21.65
CA ALA A 305 12.58 -9.65 -20.62
C ALA A 305 13.98 -9.70 -21.23
N ARG A 306 14.80 -8.68 -20.95
CA ARG A 306 16.22 -8.59 -21.34
C ARG A 306 17.10 -8.32 -20.12
N GLY A 307 18.32 -8.86 -20.13
CA GLY A 307 19.31 -8.66 -19.06
C GLY A 307 18.76 -9.06 -17.68
N TRP A 308 18.86 -8.13 -16.71
CA TRP A 308 18.40 -8.29 -15.33
C TRP A 308 16.98 -8.84 -15.19
N TYR A 309 16.06 -8.47 -16.11
CA TYR A 309 14.65 -8.86 -16.01
C TYR A 309 14.35 -10.30 -16.47
N ARG A 310 15.27 -11.00 -17.17
CA ARG A 310 15.04 -12.37 -17.65
C ARG A 310 14.71 -13.37 -16.53
N PRO A 311 15.52 -13.51 -15.46
CA PRO A 311 15.19 -14.44 -14.38
C PRO A 311 13.86 -14.09 -13.71
N TRP A 312 13.60 -12.80 -13.51
CA TRP A 312 12.37 -12.34 -12.89
C TRP A 312 11.13 -12.61 -13.74
N ALA A 313 11.21 -12.46 -15.07
CA ALA A 313 10.10 -12.81 -15.95
C ALA A 313 9.75 -14.31 -15.88
N TRP A 314 10.75 -15.19 -15.73
CA TRP A 314 10.51 -16.61 -15.50
C TRP A 314 9.80 -16.88 -14.16
N ILE A 315 10.21 -16.20 -13.09
CA ILE A 315 9.56 -16.28 -11.78
C ILE A 315 8.12 -15.75 -11.85
N ASN A 316 7.95 -14.56 -12.43
CA ASN A 316 6.67 -13.85 -12.57
C ASN A 316 5.64 -14.66 -13.39
N ALA A 317 6.10 -15.47 -14.35
CA ALA A 317 5.22 -16.33 -15.13
C ALA A 317 4.62 -17.50 -14.33
N ARG A 318 5.12 -17.80 -13.12
CA ARG A 318 4.60 -18.88 -12.26
C ARG A 318 3.49 -18.37 -11.36
N ALA A 319 2.45 -19.18 -11.19
CA ALA A 319 1.25 -18.83 -10.41
C ALA A 319 1.55 -18.30 -9.00
N PHE A 320 2.59 -18.83 -8.34
CA PHE A 320 3.02 -18.44 -6.99
C PHE A 320 4.47 -17.95 -6.93
N GLY A 321 5.13 -17.72 -8.08
CA GLY A 321 6.56 -17.42 -8.13
C GLY A 321 6.93 -16.18 -7.31
N PRO A 322 6.33 -15.00 -7.58
CA PRO A 322 6.60 -13.79 -6.81
C PRO A 322 6.28 -13.95 -5.32
N LEU A 323 5.18 -14.64 -4.98
CA LEU A 323 4.78 -14.85 -3.60
C LEU A 323 5.82 -15.69 -2.85
N LEU A 324 6.30 -16.78 -3.45
CA LEU A 324 7.32 -17.63 -2.85
C LEU A 324 8.62 -16.86 -2.61
N VAL A 325 9.06 -16.02 -3.56
CA VAL A 325 10.24 -15.17 -3.37
C VAL A 325 10.04 -14.23 -2.18
N LEU A 326 8.89 -13.54 -2.11
CA LEU A 326 8.60 -12.60 -1.03
C LEU A 326 8.49 -13.31 0.33
N MET A 327 7.94 -14.53 0.38
CA MET A 327 7.90 -15.35 1.59
C MET A 327 9.29 -15.79 2.05
N LEU A 328 10.14 -16.25 1.12
CA LEU A 328 11.51 -16.66 1.44
C LEU A 328 12.35 -15.47 1.90
N LEU A 329 12.19 -14.31 1.25
CA LEU A 329 12.79 -13.06 1.72
C LEU A 329 12.26 -12.67 3.10
N SER A 330 10.96 -12.88 3.34
CA SER A 330 10.36 -12.59 4.64
C SER A 330 11.07 -13.37 5.73
N ILE A 331 11.06 -14.70 5.62
CA ILE A 331 11.68 -15.62 6.59
C ILE A 331 13.18 -15.34 6.75
N GLY A 332 13.90 -15.14 5.64
CA GLY A 332 15.35 -14.95 5.66
C GLY A 332 15.80 -13.62 6.26
N LEU A 333 14.98 -12.57 6.16
CA LEU A 333 15.32 -11.22 6.63
C LEU A 333 14.74 -10.89 8.01
N THR A 334 13.70 -11.61 8.47
CA THR A 334 13.12 -11.42 9.82
C THR A 334 14.19 -11.37 10.93
N PRO A 335 15.23 -12.24 10.96
CA PRO A 335 16.21 -12.18 12.04
C PRO A 335 16.96 -10.85 12.18
N VAL A 336 17.08 -10.10 11.08
CA VAL A 336 17.79 -8.82 11.02
C VAL A 336 16.81 -7.65 11.18
N LEU A 337 15.65 -7.72 10.54
CA LEU A 337 14.71 -6.60 10.43
C LEU A 337 13.70 -6.49 11.59
N GLU A 338 13.81 -7.38 12.58
CA GLU A 338 13.08 -7.36 13.87
C GLU A 338 13.95 -6.89 15.05
N ALA A 339 15.17 -6.43 14.78
CA ALA A 339 16.11 -6.07 15.83
C ALA A 339 15.66 -4.85 16.66
N ASP A 340 14.86 -3.96 16.10
CA ASP A 340 14.23 -2.84 16.80
C ASP A 340 13.25 -3.31 17.89
N TYR A 341 12.39 -4.29 17.60
CA TYR A 341 11.51 -4.90 18.60
C TYR A 341 12.28 -5.57 19.73
N TYR A 342 13.40 -6.22 19.42
CA TYR A 342 14.31 -6.80 20.41
C TYR A 342 14.92 -5.72 21.31
N ILE A 343 15.44 -4.62 20.74
CA ILE A 343 16.08 -3.55 21.52
C ILE A 343 15.08 -2.81 22.41
N LEU A 344 13.83 -2.65 21.95
CA LEU A 344 12.77 -2.00 22.73
C LEU A 344 12.21 -2.85 23.88
N GLY A 345 12.65 -4.11 24.01
CA GLY A 345 12.16 -5.02 25.05
C GLY A 345 10.68 -5.42 24.88
N GLN A 346 10.09 -5.14 23.71
CA GLN A 346 8.71 -5.51 23.35
C GLN A 346 8.64 -6.91 22.72
N PHE A 347 9.76 -7.61 22.66
CA PHE A 347 9.89 -8.92 22.04
C PHE A 347 9.37 -10.02 22.97
N ASN A 348 8.34 -10.76 22.55
CA ASN A 348 8.06 -12.05 23.18
C ASN A 348 9.12 -13.06 22.72
N ALA A 349 10.09 -13.27 23.60
CA ALA A 349 11.24 -14.15 23.44
C ALA A 349 10.94 -15.59 23.00
N GLU A 350 9.70 -16.06 23.18
CA GLU A 350 9.31 -17.45 22.91
C GLU A 350 8.58 -17.61 21.57
N SER A 351 8.05 -16.54 20.98
CA SER A 351 7.18 -16.65 19.81
C SER A 351 7.92 -16.51 18.48
N LEU A 352 9.01 -15.77 18.39
CA LEU A 352 9.77 -15.59 17.14
C LEU A 352 11.17 -16.23 17.25
N THR A 353 11.51 -17.08 16.26
CA THR A 353 12.75 -17.89 16.14
C THR A 353 14.07 -17.10 16.11
N VAL A 354 14.00 -15.78 16.30
CA VAL A 354 15.09 -14.83 16.12
C VAL A 354 15.91 -14.62 17.40
N LYS A 355 15.39 -14.99 18.57
CA LYS A 355 16.07 -14.75 19.85
C LYS A 355 17.50 -15.25 19.83
N GLY A 356 17.73 -16.51 19.43
CA GLY A 356 19.07 -17.09 19.38
C GLY A 356 20.06 -16.31 18.51
N PHE A 357 19.58 -15.78 17.38
CA PHE A 357 20.39 -14.95 16.49
C PHE A 357 20.73 -13.60 17.15
N LEU A 358 19.74 -12.82 17.57
CA LEU A 358 19.98 -11.48 18.14
C LEU A 358 20.70 -11.53 19.48
N THR A 359 20.41 -12.51 20.35
CA THR A 359 21.11 -12.67 21.63
C THR A 359 22.59 -12.98 21.45
N SER A 360 23.00 -13.59 20.32
CA SER A 360 24.41 -13.86 20.05
C SER A 360 25.25 -12.58 19.87
N PHE A 361 24.60 -11.44 19.60
CA PHE A 361 25.26 -10.16 19.44
C PHE A 361 25.39 -9.35 20.75
N GLY A 362 24.79 -9.79 21.87
CA GLY A 362 24.85 -9.10 23.17
C GLY A 362 24.59 -7.59 23.05
N ASP A 363 25.33 -6.74 23.77
CA ASP A 363 25.23 -5.28 23.65
C ASP A 363 26.11 -4.67 22.54
N SER A 364 26.42 -5.44 21.49
CA SER A 364 27.33 -4.97 20.44
C SER A 364 26.69 -3.91 19.54
N ILE A 365 27.54 -3.15 18.84
CA ILE A 365 27.12 -2.14 17.85
C ILE A 365 26.24 -2.74 16.74
N TRP A 366 26.36 -4.04 16.47
CA TRP A 366 25.61 -4.73 15.43
C TRP A 366 24.11 -4.77 15.68
N LEU A 367 23.66 -4.84 16.94
CA LEU A 367 22.23 -4.72 17.24
C LEU A 367 21.66 -3.39 16.74
N TYR A 368 22.40 -2.29 16.96
CA TYR A 368 22.00 -0.97 16.47
C TYR A 368 22.08 -0.88 14.95
N VAL A 369 23.05 -1.54 14.30
CA VAL A 369 23.08 -1.63 12.84
C VAL A 369 21.82 -2.35 12.34
N PHE A 370 21.43 -3.47 12.94
CA PHE A 370 20.23 -4.21 12.57
C PHE A 370 18.94 -3.41 12.84
N GLY A 371 18.83 -2.74 13.98
CA GLY A 371 17.71 -1.82 14.27
C GLY A 371 17.66 -0.66 13.27
N GLY A 372 18.81 -0.12 12.87
CA GLY A 372 18.91 0.87 11.81
C GLY A 372 18.43 0.32 10.45
N LEU A 373 18.76 -0.93 10.12
CA LEU A 373 18.27 -1.60 8.91
C LEU A 373 16.76 -1.87 8.97
N ALA A 374 16.21 -2.20 10.14
CA ALA A 374 14.78 -2.37 10.37
C ALA A 374 14.02 -1.07 10.00
N PHE A 375 14.37 0.06 10.63
CA PHE A 375 13.75 1.36 10.31
C PHE A 375 14.00 1.81 8.87
N PHE A 376 15.23 1.64 8.37
CA PHE A 376 15.55 1.92 6.98
C PHE A 376 14.63 1.15 6.02
N SER A 377 14.41 -0.14 6.29
CA SER A 377 13.54 -0.98 5.46
C SER A 377 12.09 -0.49 5.47
N SER A 378 11.56 -0.05 6.62
CA SER A 378 10.21 0.54 6.70
C SER A 378 10.10 1.84 5.91
N PHE A 379 11.05 2.77 6.07
CA PHE A 379 11.02 4.03 5.33
C PHE A 379 11.19 3.86 3.83
N VAL A 380 12.06 2.94 3.40
CA VAL A 380 12.21 2.58 1.99
C VAL A 380 10.93 1.97 1.46
N HIS A 381 10.26 1.11 2.23
CA HIS A 381 8.97 0.55 1.85
C HIS A 381 7.94 1.67 1.56
N TYR A 382 7.76 2.63 2.48
CA TYR A 382 6.83 3.75 2.28
C TYR A 382 7.19 4.59 1.04
N LEU A 383 8.49 4.79 0.79
CA LEU A 383 8.98 5.50 -0.39
C LEU A 383 8.68 4.74 -1.68
N TYR A 384 8.95 3.43 -1.71
CA TYR A 384 8.77 2.58 -2.89
C TYR A 384 7.31 2.38 -3.24
N ASP A 385 6.44 2.17 -2.25
CA ASP A 385 4.99 2.11 -2.44
C ASP A 385 4.47 3.36 -3.16
N ARG A 386 4.90 4.54 -2.70
CA ARG A 386 4.62 5.79 -3.39
C ARG A 386 5.24 5.81 -4.78
N GLY A 387 6.45 5.30 -4.98
CA GLY A 387 7.11 5.26 -6.29
C GLY A 387 6.36 4.44 -7.34
N VAL A 388 5.86 3.26 -6.95
CA VAL A 388 5.24 2.31 -7.88
C VAL A 388 3.72 2.50 -8.02
N PHE A 389 3.07 3.18 -7.07
CA PHE A 389 1.62 3.47 -7.09
C PHE A 389 1.27 4.96 -7.24
N ARG A 390 2.22 5.84 -7.56
CA ARG A 390 1.94 7.27 -7.86
C ARG A 390 1.23 7.43 -9.22
N PHE A 391 -0.08 7.23 -9.23
CA PHE A 391 -0.90 7.41 -10.44
C PHE A 391 -0.98 8.86 -10.96
N SER A 392 -0.46 9.85 -10.22
CA SER A 392 -0.29 11.22 -10.72
C SER A 392 0.91 11.38 -11.64
N ASP A 393 1.92 10.50 -11.57
CA ASP A 393 3.03 10.46 -12.51
C ASP A 393 2.61 9.66 -13.76
N PRO A 394 2.73 10.22 -14.98
CA PRO A 394 2.29 9.55 -16.20
C PRO A 394 2.99 8.22 -16.47
N LEU A 395 4.29 8.10 -16.18
CA LEU A 395 5.06 6.88 -16.43
C LEU A 395 4.68 5.80 -15.44
N THR A 396 4.63 6.13 -14.15
CA THR A 396 4.17 5.20 -13.10
C THR A 396 2.75 4.74 -13.38
N ARG A 397 1.85 5.67 -13.74
CA ARG A 397 0.46 5.34 -14.08
C ARG A 397 0.37 4.40 -15.28
N GLN A 398 1.14 4.65 -16.34
CA GLN A 398 1.16 3.81 -17.53
C GLN A 398 1.60 2.38 -17.18
N ALA A 399 2.73 2.25 -16.46
CA ALA A 399 3.26 0.96 -16.01
C ALA A 399 2.26 0.20 -15.13
N ALA A 400 1.76 0.84 -14.08
CA ALA A 400 0.84 0.22 -13.14
C ALA A 400 -0.49 -0.18 -13.79
N LEU A 401 -1.09 0.68 -14.63
CA LEU A 401 -2.36 0.37 -15.27
C LEU A 401 -2.26 -0.76 -16.30
N SER A 402 -1.13 -0.93 -16.99
CA SER A 402 -0.94 -2.09 -17.87
C SER A 402 -0.93 -3.41 -17.11
N LEU A 403 -0.49 -3.40 -15.85
CA LEU A 403 -0.42 -4.58 -14.99
C LEU A 403 -1.72 -4.86 -14.23
N LEU A 404 -2.51 -3.82 -13.94
CA LEU A 404 -3.80 -3.93 -13.21
C LEU A 404 -4.99 -4.33 -14.12
N ARG A 405 -4.77 -4.40 -15.44
CA ARG A 405 -5.77 -4.83 -16.42
C ARG A 405 -5.49 -6.27 -16.83
N GLN A 406 -6.50 -7.13 -16.67
CA GLN A 406 -6.40 -8.49 -17.21
C GLN A 406 -6.38 -8.48 -18.74
N PRO A 407 -5.62 -9.38 -19.38
CA PRO A 407 -5.78 -9.65 -20.81
C PRO A 407 -7.20 -10.13 -21.12
N GLU A 408 -7.74 -9.71 -22.26
CA GLU A 408 -9.00 -10.25 -22.80
C GLU A 408 -8.96 -11.78 -22.93
N SER A 409 -7.81 -12.35 -23.26
CA SER A 409 -7.64 -13.80 -23.44
C SER A 409 -7.77 -14.62 -22.15
N LYS A 410 -7.43 -14.09 -20.97
CA LYS A 410 -7.58 -14.79 -19.67
C LYS A 410 -8.95 -14.55 -19.03
N ARG A 411 -9.74 -13.63 -19.59
CA ARG A 411 -11.07 -13.28 -19.08
C ARG A 411 -12.10 -14.36 -19.44
N ALA A 412 -11.97 -14.94 -20.63
CA ALA A 412 -12.80 -16.05 -21.09
C ALA A 412 -12.67 -17.30 -20.19
N ASP A 413 -11.48 -17.58 -19.67
CA ASP A 413 -11.22 -18.75 -18.82
C ASP A 413 -11.64 -18.56 -17.35
N ALA A 414 -11.83 -17.32 -16.89
CA ALA A 414 -12.18 -17.00 -15.50
C ALA A 414 -13.69 -16.85 -15.26
N GLU A 415 -14.48 -16.78 -16.34
CA GLU A 415 -15.95 -16.72 -16.32
C GLU A 415 -16.60 -18.09 -16.54
N GLY A 416 -15.81 -19.15 -16.83
CA GLY A 416 -16.19 -20.56 -16.73
C GLY A 416 -15.82 -21.15 -15.37
#